data_AF-A0A8C2UVU4-F1
#
_entry.id   AF-A0A8C2UVU4-F1
#
_cell.length_a   1.000
_cell.length_b   1.000
_cell.length_c   1.000
_cell.angle_alpha   90.00
_cell.angle_beta   90.00
_cell.angle_gamma   90.00
#
_symmetry.space_group_name_H-M   'P 1'
#
loop_
_entity.id
_entity.type
_entity.pdbx_description
1 polymer ?
#
loop_
_entity_poly.entity_id
_entity_poly.type
_entity_poly.pdbx_seq_one_letter_code
_entity_poly.pdbx_strand_id
1 'polypeptide(L)'
;MSQTKALKVRVTLLCILVGMVLAMVAVVTDHWAVLSPHMEQHNTTCEAAHFGLWRICIARMAVEASEDRGCGRLTLSGEKNCSYFRHFNPGESSEIFEFTTQKEYSISAAAIAIFSLGFIIVGSVCALLSFRKKRDYLLRPASMFYAFAGLCTLVSVEVMRQSVKRMIDSEDTVWIEYHYSWSFACACAAFVLLFLGGVALLLFSLPRMPQNPWESCMDAEPEH
;
A
#
# COMPACT_ATOMS: atom_id res chain seq x y z
N MET A 1 -4.43 8.13 33.02
CA MET A 1 -5.10 8.64 31.78
C MET A 1 -6.60 8.90 32.03
N SER A 2 -7.13 10.08 31.66
CA SER A 2 -8.57 10.38 31.82
C SER A 2 -9.45 9.52 30.89
N GLN A 3 -10.68 9.21 31.31
CA GLN A 3 -11.58 8.28 30.60
C GLN A 3 -11.84 8.70 29.14
N THR A 4 -11.98 10.01 28.88
CA THR A 4 -12.16 10.57 27.53
C THR A 4 -10.90 10.46 26.67
N LYS A 5 -9.70 10.62 27.25
CA LYS A 5 -8.43 10.41 26.53
C LYS A 5 -8.27 8.94 26.17
N ALA A 6 -8.62 8.03 27.08
CA ALA A 6 -8.58 6.59 26.84
C ALA A 6 -9.47 6.17 25.66
N LEU A 7 -10.68 6.73 25.57
CA LEU A 7 -11.59 6.46 24.47
C LEU A 7 -11.00 6.95 23.13
N LYS A 8 -10.50 8.18 23.07
CA LYS A 8 -9.86 8.75 21.86
C LYS A 8 -8.68 7.91 21.38
N VAL A 9 -7.82 7.48 22.30
CA VAL A 9 -6.66 6.62 22.00
C VAL A 9 -7.10 5.27 21.44
N ARG A 10 -8.12 4.63 22.05
CA ARG A 10 -8.65 3.34 21.57
C ARG A 10 -9.29 3.44 20.19
N VAL A 11 -10.09 4.48 19.95
CA VAL A 11 -10.70 4.72 18.62
C VAL A 11 -9.61 4.94 17.58
N THR A 12 -8.59 5.74 17.89
CA THR A 12 -7.46 5.99 16.98
C THR A 12 -6.70 4.70 16.66
N LEU A 13 -6.47 3.83 17.65
CA LEU A 13 -5.83 2.54 17.43
C LEU A 13 -6.67 1.57 16.59
N LEU A 14 -7.99 1.61 16.72
CA LEU A 14 -8.88 0.84 15.83
C LEU A 14 -8.77 1.33 14.39
N CYS A 15 -8.74 2.65 14.16
CA CYS A 15 -8.51 3.22 12.83
C CYS A 15 -7.15 2.81 12.25
N ILE A 16 -6.09 2.83 13.06
CA ILE A 16 -4.76 2.36 12.66
C ILE A 16 -4.81 0.87 12.31
N LEU A 17 -5.54 0.05 13.06
CA LEU A 17 -5.70 -1.38 12.77
C LEU A 17 -6.37 -1.65 11.43
N VAL A 18 -7.40 -0.88 11.07
CA VAL A 18 -7.99 -0.92 9.72
C VAL A 18 -6.94 -0.54 8.67
N GLY A 19 -6.16 0.52 8.92
CA GLY A 19 -5.07 0.94 8.04
C GLY A 19 -3.99 -0.14 7.86
N MET A 20 -3.62 -0.85 8.92
CA MET A 20 -2.66 -1.97 8.87
C MET A 20 -3.16 -3.11 8.00
N VAL A 21 -4.44 -3.49 8.14
CA VAL A 21 -5.04 -4.55 7.31
C VAL A 21 -5.09 -4.12 5.84
N LEU A 22 -5.50 -2.88 5.55
CA LEU A 22 -5.52 -2.35 4.19
C LEU A 22 -4.11 -2.29 3.57
N ALA A 23 -3.09 -1.92 4.34
CA ALA A 23 -1.70 -1.94 3.89
C ALA A 23 -1.24 -3.37 3.55
N MET A 24 -1.53 -4.35 4.41
CA MET A 24 -1.21 -5.76 4.16
C MET A 24 -1.91 -6.29 2.91
N VAL A 25 -3.21 -5.99 2.76
CA VAL A 25 -3.97 -6.37 1.56
C VAL A 25 -3.32 -5.76 0.32
N ALA A 26 -3.04 -4.45 0.32
CA ALA A 26 -2.44 -3.79 -0.82
C ALA A 26 -1.09 -4.40 -1.23
N VAL A 27 -0.21 -4.70 -0.27
CA VAL A 27 1.12 -5.28 -0.54
C VAL A 27 1.04 -6.70 -1.09
N VAL A 28 0.08 -7.52 -0.64
CA VAL A 28 -0.06 -8.92 -1.08
C VAL A 28 -0.80 -9.03 -2.41
N THR A 29 -1.66 -8.08 -2.74
CA THR A 29 -2.52 -8.16 -3.92
C THR A 29 -1.84 -7.65 -5.18
N ASP A 30 -2.11 -8.32 -6.30
CA ASP A 30 -1.50 -8.02 -7.60
C ASP A 30 -2.36 -7.10 -8.49
N HIS A 31 -3.30 -6.36 -7.89
CA HIS A 31 -4.26 -5.49 -8.60
C HIS A 31 -4.00 -4.01 -8.33
N TRP A 32 -2.79 -3.51 -8.63
CA TRP A 32 -2.47 -2.09 -8.52
C TRP A 32 -2.85 -1.31 -9.77
N ALA A 33 -2.49 -1.84 -10.94
CA ALA A 33 -2.84 -1.28 -12.23
C ALA A 33 -3.25 -2.39 -13.20
N VAL A 34 -4.21 -2.06 -14.07
CA VAL A 34 -4.56 -2.87 -15.23
C VAL A 34 -4.07 -2.13 -16.47
N LEU A 35 -3.28 -2.80 -17.29
CA LEU A 35 -2.94 -2.33 -18.63
C LEU A 35 -3.73 -3.14 -19.66
N SER A 36 -4.36 -2.44 -20.59
CA SER A 36 -5.03 -3.01 -21.75
C SER A 36 -4.29 -2.58 -23.04
N PRO A 37 -3.95 -3.50 -23.94
CA PRO A 37 -3.28 -3.18 -25.19
C PRO A 37 -4.30 -2.66 -26.19
N HIS A 38 -3.85 -1.89 -27.18
CA HIS A 38 -4.69 -1.53 -28.32
C HIS A 38 -5.00 -2.80 -29.12
N MET A 39 -6.29 -3.10 -29.36
CA MET A 39 -6.67 -4.11 -30.32
C MET A 39 -6.47 -3.55 -31.72
N GLU A 40 -5.38 -3.93 -32.40
CA GLU A 40 -5.41 -3.85 -33.87
C GLU A 40 -6.40 -4.87 -34.40
N GLN A 41 -7.25 -4.40 -35.31
CA GLN A 41 -8.42 -5.08 -35.86
C GLN A 41 -8.14 -6.56 -36.19
N HIS A 42 -8.97 -7.48 -35.66
CA HIS A 42 -9.08 -8.92 -35.95
C HIS A 42 -8.42 -10.00 -35.05
N ASN A 43 -7.89 -9.69 -33.86
CA ASN A 43 -7.54 -10.76 -32.91
C ASN A 43 -8.64 -11.05 -31.88
N THR A 44 -9.07 -12.30 -31.78
CA THR A 44 -10.15 -12.82 -30.91
C THR A 44 -9.75 -12.95 -29.43
N THR A 45 -8.63 -12.36 -29.01
CA THR A 45 -8.09 -12.54 -27.65
C THR A 45 -7.74 -11.19 -27.02
N CYS A 46 -8.41 -10.82 -25.92
CA CYS A 46 -7.96 -9.75 -25.04
C CYS A 46 -6.86 -10.28 -24.12
N GLU A 47 -5.73 -9.57 -24.04
CA GLU A 47 -4.74 -9.75 -23.00
C GLU A 47 -4.84 -8.59 -22.01
N ALA A 48 -5.16 -8.83 -20.76
CA ALA A 48 -5.12 -7.81 -19.71
C ALA A 48 -3.97 -8.12 -18.75
N ALA A 49 -3.08 -7.15 -18.53
CA ALA A 49 -1.97 -7.30 -17.60
C ALA A 49 -2.30 -6.63 -16.26
N HIS A 50 -2.29 -7.42 -15.18
CA HIS A 50 -2.43 -6.94 -13.81
C HIS A 50 -1.05 -6.81 -13.16
N PHE A 51 -0.72 -5.58 -12.78
CA PHE A 51 0.52 -5.27 -12.10
C PHE A 51 0.34 -5.35 -10.58
N GLY A 52 1.12 -6.23 -9.96
CA GLY A 52 1.36 -6.25 -8.52
C GLY A 52 2.73 -5.69 -8.16
N LEU A 53 3.00 -5.70 -6.86
CA LEU A 53 4.32 -5.33 -6.33
C LEU A 53 5.35 -6.46 -6.54
N TRP A 54 4.89 -7.72 -6.50
CA TRP A 54 5.74 -8.92 -6.53
C TRP A 54 5.57 -9.76 -7.79
N ARG A 55 4.36 -9.76 -8.35
CA ARG A 55 3.95 -10.60 -9.48
C ARG A 55 3.30 -9.75 -10.55
N ILE A 56 3.37 -10.25 -11.77
CA ILE A 56 2.54 -9.79 -12.88
C ILE A 56 1.65 -10.95 -13.28
N CYS A 57 0.35 -10.70 -13.36
CA CYS A 57 -0.60 -11.69 -13.84
C CYS A 57 -1.15 -11.22 -15.18
N ILE A 58 -0.91 -12.02 -16.22
CA ILE A 58 -1.50 -11.81 -17.54
C ILE A 58 -2.73 -12.70 -17.61
N ALA A 59 -3.87 -12.08 -17.86
CA ALA A 59 -5.13 -12.78 -18.05
C ALA A 59 -5.49 -12.72 -19.54
N ARG A 60 -5.50 -13.89 -20.19
CA ARG A 60 -5.93 -14.03 -21.60
C ARG A 60 -7.39 -14.41 -21.64
N MET A 61 -8.20 -13.63 -22.36
CA MET A 61 -9.63 -13.89 -22.52
C MET A 61 -9.94 -14.00 -24.01
N ALA A 62 -10.61 -15.07 -24.43
CA ALA A 62 -11.19 -15.14 -25.76
C ALA A 62 -12.43 -14.23 -25.83
N VAL A 63 -12.44 -13.29 -26.76
CA VAL A 63 -13.58 -12.42 -27.05
C VAL A 63 -14.50 -13.17 -28.00
N GLU A 64 -15.70 -13.53 -27.56
CA GLU A 64 -16.80 -13.80 -28.49
C GLU A 64 -17.23 -12.47 -29.12
N ALA A 65 -17.27 -12.43 -30.45
CA ALA A 65 -17.48 -11.22 -31.23
C ALA A 65 -18.80 -10.50 -30.86
N SER A 66 -18.72 -9.47 -30.04
CA SER A 66 -19.80 -8.50 -29.82
C SER A 66 -19.26 -7.08 -29.92
N GLU A 67 -19.99 -6.22 -30.63
CA GLU A 67 -19.59 -4.95 -31.27
C GLU A 67 -19.14 -3.78 -30.37
N ASP A 68 -18.72 -4.00 -29.11
CA ASP A 68 -18.20 -2.91 -28.27
C ASP A 68 -16.66 -2.86 -28.30
N ARG A 69 -16.12 -1.68 -28.65
CA ARG A 69 -14.68 -1.38 -28.86
C ARG A 69 -13.86 -1.31 -27.57
N GLY A 70 -14.28 -2.01 -26.52
CA GLY A 70 -13.55 -2.12 -25.26
C GLY A 70 -13.65 -3.56 -24.76
N CYS A 71 -12.62 -4.05 -24.08
CA CYS A 71 -12.69 -5.35 -23.44
C CYS A 71 -13.71 -5.28 -22.28
N GLY A 72 -14.97 -5.61 -22.61
CA GLY A 72 -16.11 -5.58 -21.71
C GLY A 72 -16.02 -6.65 -20.60
N ARG A 73 -16.91 -6.51 -19.62
CA ARG A 73 -16.88 -7.19 -18.32
C ARG A 73 -16.74 -8.73 -18.38
N LEU A 74 -15.56 -9.19 -17.96
CA LEU A 74 -15.19 -10.44 -17.27
C LEU A 74 -16.21 -11.60 -17.28
N THR A 75 -15.97 -12.61 -18.11
CA THR A 75 -16.37 -13.99 -17.84
C THR A 75 -15.19 -14.79 -17.29
N LEU A 76 -15.47 -15.58 -16.25
CA LEU A 76 -14.56 -16.03 -15.21
C LEU A 76 -13.77 -17.31 -15.58
N SER A 77 -13.26 -17.44 -16.82
CA SER A 77 -12.58 -18.68 -17.26
C SER A 77 -11.54 -18.48 -18.37
N GLY A 78 -10.72 -17.44 -18.27
CA GLY A 78 -9.51 -17.29 -19.10
C GLY A 78 -8.28 -17.91 -18.44
N GLU A 79 -7.32 -18.37 -19.24
CA GLU A 79 -6.00 -18.81 -18.77
C GLU A 79 -5.32 -17.65 -18.04
N LYS A 80 -5.08 -17.83 -16.74
CA LYS A 80 -4.35 -16.89 -15.89
C LYS A 80 -2.91 -17.36 -15.76
N ASN A 81 -2.00 -16.69 -16.48
CA ASN A 81 -0.58 -16.94 -16.34
C ASN A 81 0.02 -15.88 -15.42
N CYS A 82 0.31 -16.25 -14.18
CA CYS A 82 0.93 -15.38 -13.20
C CYS A 82 2.41 -15.74 -13.06
N SER A 83 3.27 -14.81 -13.43
CA SER A 83 4.72 -14.96 -13.29
C SER A 83 5.26 -13.96 -12.26
N TYR A 84 6.25 -14.39 -11.48
CA TYR A 84 7.02 -13.48 -10.65
C TYR A 84 8.01 -12.73 -11.52
N PHE A 85 8.36 -11.50 -11.14
CA PHE A 85 9.47 -10.81 -11.78
C PHE A 85 10.73 -11.69 -11.69
N ARG A 86 11.41 -11.88 -12.83
CA ARG A 86 12.62 -12.71 -12.98
C ARG A 86 13.73 -12.39 -11.98
N HIS A 87 13.71 -11.20 -11.37
CA HIS A 87 14.63 -10.82 -10.30
C HIS A 87 14.46 -11.65 -9.02
N PHE A 88 13.25 -12.13 -8.72
CA PHE A 88 12.96 -12.92 -7.52
C PHE A 88 13.07 -14.45 -7.76
N ASN A 89 13.10 -14.92 -9.01
CA ASN A 89 13.32 -16.33 -9.35
C ASN A 89 14.11 -16.47 -10.68
N PRO A 90 15.44 -16.68 -10.64
CA PRO A 90 16.28 -16.69 -11.84
C PRO A 90 16.21 -17.97 -12.69
N GLY A 91 15.31 -18.92 -12.41
CA GLY A 91 15.29 -20.26 -13.02
C GLY A 91 14.18 -20.59 -14.03
N GLU A 92 13.19 -19.72 -14.24
CA GLU A 92 11.99 -20.06 -15.01
C GLU A 92 11.89 -19.26 -16.32
N SER A 93 11.91 -19.97 -17.44
CA SER A 93 11.77 -19.43 -18.80
C SER A 93 10.32 -19.01 -19.07
N SER A 94 9.95 -17.82 -18.62
CA SER A 94 8.79 -17.12 -19.17
C SER A 94 9.25 -16.33 -20.39
N GLU A 95 8.92 -16.86 -21.58
CA GLU A 95 9.04 -16.10 -22.82
C GLU A 95 8.02 -14.95 -22.78
N ILE A 96 8.44 -13.81 -23.33
CA ILE A 96 7.64 -12.58 -23.54
C ILE A 96 7.48 -11.69 -22.30
N PHE A 97 8.57 -11.05 -21.85
CA PHE A 97 8.63 -9.59 -21.70
C PHE A 97 10.07 -9.15 -21.40
N GLU A 98 10.84 -8.89 -22.47
CA GLU A 98 12.12 -8.18 -22.40
C GLU A 98 11.94 -6.66 -22.60
N PHE A 99 10.70 -6.15 -22.43
CA PHE A 99 10.40 -4.73 -22.47
C PHE A 99 10.34 -4.17 -21.04
N THR A 100 11.53 -3.88 -20.53
CA THR A 100 11.88 -2.78 -19.60
C THR A 100 10.73 -2.10 -18.85
N THR A 101 10.03 -2.81 -17.95
CA THR A 101 9.79 -2.20 -16.64
C THR A 101 11.18 -1.81 -16.14
N GLN A 102 11.50 -0.53 -15.98
CA GLN A 102 12.81 -0.12 -15.49
C GLN A 102 13.03 -0.79 -14.13
N LYS A 103 13.76 -1.91 -14.16
CA LYS A 103 13.82 -2.99 -13.16
C LYS A 103 14.08 -2.47 -11.75
N GLU A 104 14.77 -1.35 -11.68
CA GLU A 104 15.15 -0.64 -10.46
C GLU A 104 13.93 -0.06 -9.72
N TYR A 105 12.90 0.41 -10.41
CA TYR A 105 11.75 1.09 -9.79
C TYR A 105 10.79 0.11 -9.10
N SER A 106 10.48 -1.04 -9.72
CA SER A 106 9.64 -2.06 -9.08
C SER A 106 10.35 -2.69 -7.88
N ILE A 107 11.66 -2.95 -7.98
CA ILE A 107 12.49 -3.41 -6.86
C ILE A 107 12.50 -2.38 -5.72
N SER A 108 12.65 -1.09 -6.04
CA SER A 108 12.63 -0.02 -5.04
C SER A 108 11.27 0.07 -4.34
N ALA A 109 10.16 -0.02 -5.08
CA ALA A 109 8.81 0.01 -4.51
C ALA A 109 8.55 -1.15 -3.54
N ALA A 110 9.00 -2.37 -3.91
CA ALA A 110 8.90 -3.55 -3.07
C ALA A 110 9.77 -3.43 -1.80
N ALA A 111 11.02 -2.96 -1.94
CA ALA A 111 11.90 -2.75 -0.79
C ALA A 111 11.32 -1.73 0.20
N ILE A 112 10.76 -0.62 -0.27
CA ILE A 112 10.11 0.39 0.56
C ILE A 112 8.86 -0.16 1.25
N ALA A 113 8.08 -1.01 0.56
CA ALA A 113 6.94 -1.69 1.17
C ALA A 113 7.36 -2.64 2.30
N ILE A 114 8.49 -3.35 2.17
CA ILE A 114 9.05 -4.17 3.26
C ILE A 114 9.40 -3.29 4.47
N PHE A 115 10.04 -2.13 4.26
CA PHE A 115 10.33 -1.20 5.36
C PHE A 115 9.04 -0.68 6.04
N SER A 116 8.01 -0.37 5.24
CA SER A 116 6.69 0.01 5.77
C SER A 116 6.10 -1.08 6.67
N LEU A 117 6.12 -2.35 6.21
CA LEU A 117 5.67 -3.49 7.02
C LEU A 117 6.51 -3.68 8.29
N GLY A 118 7.83 -3.50 8.20
CA GLY A 118 8.73 -3.54 9.35
C GLY A 118 8.34 -2.51 10.41
N PHE A 119 8.07 -1.26 10.01
CA PHE A 119 7.61 -0.21 10.92
C PHE A 119 6.23 -0.50 11.53
N ILE A 120 5.30 -1.08 10.77
CA ILE A 120 4.00 -1.54 11.28
C ILE A 120 4.20 -2.59 12.39
N ILE A 121 5.07 -3.58 12.15
CA ILE A 121 5.36 -4.65 13.12
C ILE A 121 5.96 -4.05 14.40
N VAL A 122 7.03 -3.25 14.28
CA VAL A 122 7.69 -2.62 15.44
C VAL A 122 6.71 -1.71 16.19
N GLY A 123 5.94 -0.88 15.48
CA GLY A 123 4.91 -0.01 16.06
C GLY A 123 3.83 -0.81 16.81
N SER A 124 3.38 -1.93 16.25
CA SER A 124 2.40 -2.81 16.90
C SER A 124 2.93 -3.47 18.16
N VAL A 125 4.21 -3.90 18.17
CA VAL A 125 4.87 -4.44 19.37
C VAL A 125 4.95 -3.37 20.46
N CYS A 126 5.36 -2.15 20.13
CA CYS A 126 5.39 -1.03 21.08
C CYS A 126 4.00 -0.71 21.65
N ALA A 127 2.96 -0.70 20.81
CA ALA A 127 1.59 -0.46 21.23
C ALA A 127 1.08 -1.58 22.17
N LEU A 128 1.32 -2.85 21.83
CA LEU A 128 0.92 -4.00 22.66
C LEU A 128 1.61 -4.00 24.02
N LEU A 129 2.92 -3.70 24.06
CA LEU A 129 3.68 -3.60 25.30
C LEU A 129 3.19 -2.45 26.19
N SER A 130 2.75 -1.34 25.59
CA SER A 130 2.13 -0.23 26.31
C SER A 130 0.89 -0.69 27.08
N PHE A 131 -0.01 -1.43 26.43
CA PHE A 131 -1.23 -1.93 27.08
C PHE A 131 -0.96 -3.00 28.13
N ARG A 132 -0.03 -3.92 27.86
CA ARG A 132 0.34 -5.02 28.77
C ARG A 132 0.93 -4.52 30.09
N LYS A 133 1.82 -3.53 30.03
CA LYS A 133 2.54 -3.01 31.20
C LYS A 133 1.98 -1.68 31.73
N LYS A 134 0.86 -1.18 31.19
CA LYS A 134 0.28 0.16 31.49
C LYS A 134 1.31 1.29 31.36
N ARG A 135 2.18 1.19 30.35
CA ARG A 135 3.31 2.10 30.12
C ARG A 135 2.97 3.07 29.00
N ASP A 136 2.18 4.09 29.31
CA ASP A 136 1.65 5.03 28.31
C ASP A 136 2.73 5.78 27.51
N TYR A 137 3.96 5.88 28.03
CA TYR A 137 5.09 6.48 27.33
C TYR A 137 5.53 5.69 26.07
N LEU A 138 5.23 4.38 25.98
CA LEU A 138 5.53 3.55 24.80
C LEU A 138 4.60 3.84 23.61
N LEU A 139 3.48 4.53 23.81
CA LEU A 139 2.59 4.95 22.72
C LEU A 139 3.24 6.02 21.83
N ARG A 140 4.15 6.84 22.37
CA ARG A 140 4.87 7.88 21.62
C ARG A 140 5.74 7.28 20.50
N PRO A 141 6.70 6.37 20.77
CA PRO A 141 7.47 5.75 19.69
C PRO A 141 6.60 4.89 18.77
N ALA A 142 5.57 4.21 19.30
CA ALA A 142 4.63 3.46 18.47
C ALA A 142 3.94 4.35 17.41
N SER A 143 3.47 5.54 17.82
CA SER A 143 2.83 6.51 16.94
C SER A 143 3.77 7.03 15.85
N MET A 144 5.06 7.24 16.16
CA MET A 144 6.06 7.64 15.19
C MET A 144 6.28 6.56 14.13
N PHE A 145 6.41 5.29 14.54
CA PHE A 145 6.54 4.18 13.60
C PHE A 145 5.33 4.04 12.66
N TYR A 146 4.10 4.26 13.14
CA TYR A 146 2.93 4.26 12.26
C TYR A 146 2.94 5.42 11.25
N ALA A 147 3.37 6.62 11.66
CA ALA A 147 3.51 7.75 10.75
C ALA A 147 4.58 7.49 9.67
N PHE A 148 5.74 6.94 10.06
CA PHE A 148 6.79 6.53 9.11
C PHE A 148 6.32 5.41 8.19
N ALA A 149 5.60 4.41 8.71
CA ALA A 149 5.01 3.35 7.88
C ALA A 149 4.10 3.93 6.80
N GLY A 150 3.23 4.89 7.16
CA GLY A 150 2.37 5.60 6.21
C GLY A 150 3.17 6.34 5.14
N LEU A 151 4.19 7.11 5.53
CA LEU A 151 5.07 7.80 4.57
C LEU A 151 5.77 6.82 3.62
N CYS A 152 6.28 5.69 4.12
CA CYS A 152 6.84 4.65 3.28
C CYS A 152 5.79 4.07 2.29
N THR A 153 4.54 3.87 2.73
CA THR A 153 3.46 3.46 1.82
C THR A 153 3.23 4.50 0.72
N LEU A 154 3.23 5.79 1.04
CA LEU A 154 3.10 6.86 0.04
C LEU A 154 4.25 6.84 -0.98
N VAL A 155 5.50 6.70 -0.51
CA VAL A 155 6.66 6.61 -1.41
C VAL A 155 6.55 5.38 -2.31
N SER A 156 6.14 4.22 -1.77
CA SER A 156 5.91 3.02 -2.58
C SER A 156 4.84 3.24 -3.67
N VAL A 157 3.74 3.92 -3.34
CA VAL A 157 2.68 4.31 -4.28
C VAL A 157 3.20 5.25 -5.38
N GLU A 158 3.99 6.27 -5.03
CA GLU A 158 4.55 7.20 -6.02
C GLU A 158 5.60 6.55 -6.91
N VAL A 159 6.45 5.67 -6.36
CA VAL A 159 7.40 4.89 -7.16
C VAL A 159 6.67 3.97 -8.14
N MET A 160 5.59 3.33 -7.70
CA MET A 160 4.73 2.51 -8.58
C MET A 160 4.02 3.36 -9.63
N ARG A 161 3.57 4.57 -9.29
CA ARG A 161 2.98 5.50 -10.25
C ARG A 161 3.99 5.92 -11.32
N GLN A 162 5.22 6.22 -10.91
CA GLN A 162 6.29 6.58 -11.84
C GLN A 162 6.73 5.41 -12.70
N SER A 163 6.75 4.17 -12.19
CA SER A 163 7.11 2.99 -12.98
C SER A 163 6.09 2.74 -14.10
N VAL A 164 4.79 2.85 -13.79
CA VAL A 164 3.72 2.75 -14.80
C VAL A 164 3.78 3.90 -15.79
N LYS A 165 4.00 5.15 -15.32
CA LYS A 165 4.09 6.32 -16.20
C LYS A 165 5.29 6.26 -17.15
N ARG A 166 6.43 5.71 -16.74
CA ARG A 166 7.57 5.53 -17.65
C ARG A 166 7.39 4.37 -18.61
N MET A 167 6.66 3.33 -18.19
CA MET A 167 6.34 2.19 -19.04
C MET A 167 5.48 2.61 -20.24
N ILE A 168 4.47 3.46 -20.00
CA ILE A 168 3.56 3.95 -21.05
C ILE A 168 4.24 4.95 -22.01
N ASP A 169 5.21 5.72 -21.53
CA ASP A 169 5.93 6.74 -22.33
C ASP A 169 7.02 6.12 -23.23
N SER A 170 7.33 4.82 -23.05
CA SER A 170 8.30 4.11 -23.87
C SER A 170 7.69 3.77 -25.24
N GLU A 171 8.27 4.30 -26.32
CA GLU A 171 7.80 4.18 -27.73
C GLU A 171 7.60 2.73 -28.24
N ASP A 172 8.13 1.73 -27.52
CA ASP A 172 8.07 0.31 -27.91
C ASP A 172 6.83 -0.44 -27.39
N THR A 173 5.86 0.23 -26.76
CA THR A 173 4.74 -0.47 -26.10
C THR A 173 3.35 -0.10 -26.64
N VAL A 174 2.57 -1.11 -27.03
CA VAL A 174 1.22 -1.02 -27.65
C VAL A 174 0.11 -0.74 -26.60
N TRP A 175 0.46 -0.41 -25.36
CA TRP A 175 -0.49 -0.14 -24.28
C TRP A 175 -0.83 1.35 -24.29
N ILE A 176 -2.12 1.71 -24.27
CA ILE A 176 -2.55 3.13 -24.30
C ILE A 176 -3.49 3.46 -23.14
N GLU A 177 -4.26 2.48 -22.64
CA GLU A 177 -5.18 2.68 -21.51
C GLU A 177 -4.68 1.98 -20.24
N TYR A 178 -4.49 2.77 -19.18
CA TYR A 178 -4.18 2.28 -17.84
C TYR A 178 -5.31 2.64 -16.88
N HIS A 179 -5.75 1.66 -16.10
CA HIS A 179 -6.73 1.87 -15.02
C HIS A 179 -6.13 1.46 -13.68
N TYR A 180 -6.18 2.37 -12.70
CA TYR A 180 -5.85 2.00 -11.32
C TYR A 180 -6.91 1.05 -10.77
N SER A 181 -6.44 -0.03 -10.17
CA SER A 181 -7.30 -1.03 -9.56
C SER A 181 -7.51 -0.78 -8.07
N TRP A 182 -8.33 -1.60 -7.44
CA TRP A 182 -8.75 -1.46 -6.05
C TRP A 182 -7.58 -1.50 -5.05
N SER A 183 -6.49 -2.21 -5.32
CA SER A 183 -5.34 -2.26 -4.39
C SER A 183 -4.62 -0.92 -4.29
N PHE A 184 -4.60 -0.13 -5.37
CA PHE A 184 -4.07 1.24 -5.35
C PHE A 184 -4.89 2.13 -4.42
N ALA A 185 -6.22 2.07 -4.52
CA ALA A 185 -7.12 2.79 -3.61
C ALA A 185 -6.95 2.33 -2.14
N CYS A 186 -6.78 1.01 -1.92
CA CYS A 186 -6.48 0.47 -0.60
C CYS A 186 -5.15 1.00 -0.04
N ALA A 187 -4.10 1.09 -0.86
CA ALA A 187 -2.81 1.64 -0.44
C ALA A 187 -2.91 3.13 -0.07
N CYS A 188 -3.64 3.93 -0.87
CA CYS A 188 -3.91 5.34 -0.55
C CYS A 188 -4.72 5.50 0.74
N ALA A 189 -5.77 4.69 0.93
CA ALA A 189 -6.57 4.70 2.16
C ALA A 189 -5.73 4.27 3.38
N ALA A 190 -4.87 3.26 3.23
CA ALA A 190 -3.94 2.82 4.26
C ALA A 190 -2.95 3.93 4.64
N PHE A 191 -2.38 4.65 3.65
CA PHE A 191 -1.54 5.81 3.90
C PHE A 191 -2.26 6.85 4.76
N VAL A 192 -3.46 7.28 4.36
CA VAL A 192 -4.21 8.30 5.09
C VAL A 192 -4.51 7.85 6.53
N LEU A 193 -4.95 6.61 6.72
CA LEU A 193 -5.25 6.06 8.04
C LEU A 193 -4.02 5.91 8.93
N LEU A 194 -2.90 5.41 8.40
CA LEU A 194 -1.67 5.22 9.16
C LEU A 194 -0.98 6.55 9.48
N PHE A 195 -0.95 7.50 8.53
CA PHE A 195 -0.33 8.80 8.72
C PHE A 195 -1.14 9.68 9.66
N LEU A 196 -2.43 9.92 9.37
CA LEU A 196 -3.28 10.74 10.24
C LEU A 196 -3.51 10.06 11.58
N GLY A 197 -3.68 8.73 11.58
CA GLY A 197 -3.81 7.95 12.81
C GLY A 197 -2.55 8.02 13.67
N GLY A 198 -1.36 7.91 13.08
CA GLY A 198 -0.07 8.07 13.75
C GLY A 198 0.10 9.47 14.36
N VAL A 199 -0.16 10.52 13.59
CA VAL A 199 -0.08 11.92 14.07
C VAL A 199 -1.11 12.20 15.15
N ALA A 200 -2.36 11.78 14.98
CA ALA A 200 -3.41 11.94 15.99
C ALA A 200 -3.07 11.18 17.28
N LEU A 201 -2.57 9.95 17.17
CA LEU A 201 -2.13 9.16 18.32
C LEU A 201 -0.96 9.83 19.04
N LEU A 202 -0.02 10.41 18.31
CA LEU A 202 1.09 11.18 18.89
C LEU A 202 0.55 12.37 19.69
N LEU A 203 -0.34 13.18 19.10
CA LEU A 203 -0.95 14.33 19.77
C LEU A 203 -1.78 13.94 21.00
N PHE A 204 -2.45 12.79 20.97
CA PHE A 204 -3.21 12.28 22.13
C PHE A 204 -2.31 11.67 23.22
N SER A 205 -1.14 11.15 22.84
CA SER A 205 -0.13 10.58 23.76
C SER A 205 0.77 11.64 24.39
N LEU A 206 0.85 12.82 23.77
CA LEU A 206 1.58 13.95 24.31
C LEU A 206 0.81 14.60 25.46
N PRO A 207 1.51 15.10 26.49
CA PRO A 207 0.94 15.97 27.50
C PRO A 207 0.30 17.18 26.81
N ARG A 208 -0.79 17.68 27.39
CA ARG A 208 -1.47 18.85 26.82
C ARG A 208 -0.51 20.04 26.91
N MET A 209 -0.53 20.90 25.89
CA MET A 209 0.23 22.16 25.95
C MET A 209 -0.14 22.90 27.24
N PRO A 210 0.85 23.37 28.01
CA PRO A 210 0.58 24.12 29.23
C PRO A 210 -0.21 25.37 28.89
N GLN A 211 -1.38 25.52 29.51
CA GLN A 211 -2.25 26.69 29.32
C GLN A 211 -1.93 27.77 30.35
N ASN A 212 -1.34 27.37 31.46
CA ASN A 212 -0.97 28.24 32.56
C ASN A 212 0.56 28.34 32.69
N PRO A 213 1.09 29.48 33.15
CA PRO A 213 2.54 29.70 33.25
C PRO A 213 3.27 28.83 34.27
N TRP A 214 2.54 28.16 35.18
CA TRP A 214 3.10 27.22 36.16
C TRP A 214 3.03 25.75 35.72
N GLU A 215 2.42 25.44 34.57
CA GLU A 215 2.39 24.08 34.02
C GLU A 215 3.65 23.82 33.17
N SER A 216 4.37 22.75 33.47
CA SER A 216 5.44 22.22 32.63
C SER A 216 4.95 21.03 31.81
N CYS A 217 5.45 20.94 30.57
CA CYS A 217 5.01 19.93 29.59
C CYS A 217 5.35 18.47 30.01
N MET A 218 6.13 18.27 31.07
CA MET A 218 6.31 16.99 31.76
C MET A 218 6.37 17.19 33.28
N ASP A 219 5.40 17.92 33.84
CA ASP A 219 5.27 17.97 35.30
C ASP A 219 5.03 16.58 35.88
N ALA A 220 5.70 16.31 37.00
CA ALA A 220 5.44 15.13 37.80
C ALA A 220 3.97 15.12 38.23
N GLU A 221 3.29 13.99 38.07
CA GLU A 221 1.94 13.82 38.63
C GLU A 221 2.02 14.11 40.14
N PRO A 222 1.15 14.96 40.70
CA PRO A 222 1.16 15.21 42.14
C PRO A 222 0.86 13.90 42.87
N GLU A 223 1.79 13.48 43.71
CA GLU A 223 1.61 12.36 44.64
C GLU A 223 0.36 12.65 45.48
N HIS A 224 -0.67 11.82 45.37
CA HIS A 224 -1.85 11.80 46.24
C HIS A 224 -1.98 10.40 46.83
#